data_AF-A0AAE4AG29-F1
#
_entry.id   AF-A0AAE4AG29-F1
#
_cell.length_a   1.000
_cell.length_b   1.000
_cell.length_c   1.000
_cell.angle_alpha   90.00
_cell.angle_beta   90.00
_cell.angle_gamma   90.00
#
_symmetry.space_group_name_H-M   'P 1'
#
loop_
_entity.id
_entity.type
_entity.pdbx_description
1 polymer ?
#
loop_
_entity_poly.entity_id
_entity_poly.type
_entity_poly.pdbx_seq_one_letter_code
_entity_poly.pdbx_strand_id
1 'polypeptide(L)' 'MTAFATLRTALRKRAAYARTKRELANVPREIALEDLGFYTGDADKIARKAVYG' A
#
# COMPACT_ATOMS: atom_id res chain seq x y z
N MET A 1 -1.14 -23.80 -11.72
CA MET A 1 -1.48 -22.38 -11.97
C MET A 1 -1.03 -22.02 -13.38
N THR A 2 -1.85 -21.35 -14.18
CA THR A 2 -1.42 -20.89 -15.51
C THR A 2 -0.67 -19.56 -15.40
N ALA A 3 0.26 -19.29 -16.32
CA ALA A 3 1.01 -18.03 -16.35
C ALA A 3 0.08 -16.79 -16.35
N PHE A 4 -1.06 -16.88 -17.04
CA PHE A 4 -2.07 -15.83 -17.07
C PHE A 4 -2.70 -15.56 -15.69
N ALA A 5 -3.01 -16.60 -14.91
CA ALA A 5 -3.58 -16.45 -13.58
C ALA A 5 -2.58 -15.80 -12.60
N THR A 6 -1.30 -16.15 -12.71
CA THR A 6 -0.21 -15.54 -11.94
C THR A 6 -0.04 -14.07 -12.29
N LEU A 7 -0.02 -13.74 -13.59
CA LEU A 7 0.10 -12.37 -14.07
C LEU A 7 -1.08 -11.50 -13.59
N ARG A 8 -2.31 -12.01 -13.71
CA ARG A 8 -3.52 -11.32 -13.23
C ARG A 8 -3.43 -11.02 -11.74
N THR A 9 -2.93 -11.97 -10.95
CA THR A 9 -2.77 -11.80 -9.50
C THR A 9 -1.70 -10.76 -9.18
N ALA A 10 -0.56 -10.79 -9.88
CA ALA A 10 0.51 -9.81 -9.71
C ALA A 10 0.05 -8.39 -10.04
N LEU A 11 -0.71 -8.20 -11.13
CA LEU A 11 -1.27 -6.92 -11.52
C LEU A 11 -2.28 -6.39 -10.49
N ARG A 12 -3.14 -7.27 -9.95
CA ARG A 12 -4.08 -6.91 -8.88
C ARG A 12 -3.35 -6.44 -7.62
N LYS A 13 -2.32 -7.18 -7.18
CA LYS A 13 -1.49 -6.77 -6.04
C LYS A 13 -0.80 -5.43 -6.32
N ARG A 14 -0.25 -5.23 -7.52
CA ARG A 14 0.40 -3.97 -7.88
C ARG A 14 -0.56 -2.78 -7.85
N ALA A 15 -1.78 -2.95 -8.35
CA ALA A 15 -2.81 -1.91 -8.31
C ALA A 15 -3.22 -1.58 -6.85
N ALA A 16 -3.42 -2.60 -6.02
CA ALA A 16 -3.72 -2.42 -4.60
C ALA A 16 -2.59 -1.68 -3.88
N TYR A 17 -1.33 -2.11 -4.07
CA TYR A 17 -0.15 -1.43 -3.50
C TYR A 17 -0.08 0.05 -3.88
N ALA A 18 -0.24 0.36 -5.17
CA ALA A 18 -0.16 1.75 -5.65
C ALA A 18 -1.27 2.62 -5.06
N ARG A 19 -2.49 2.08 -4.95
CA ARG A 19 -3.62 2.76 -4.32
C ARG A 19 -3.37 3.01 -2.84
N THR A 20 -3.01 1.98 -2.07
CA THR A 20 -2.76 2.08 -0.63
C THR A 20 -1.61 3.03 -0.33
N LYS A 21 -0.49 2.96 -1.07
CA LYS A 21 0.63 3.90 -0.91
C LYS A 21 0.18 5.35 -1.13
N ARG A 22 -0.63 5.60 -2.17
CA ARG A 22 -1.13 6.94 -2.48
C ARG A 22 -2.08 7.44 -1.39
N GLU A 23 -2.97 6.61 -0.89
CA GLU A 23 -3.89 6.98 0.19
C GLU A 23 -3.08 7.32 1.45
N LEU A 24 -2.16 6.46 1.88
CA LEU A 24 -1.31 6.68 3.06
C LEU A 24 -0.41 7.93 2.94
N ALA A 25 0.14 8.18 1.75
CA ALA A 25 1.00 9.35 1.52
C ALA A 25 0.23 10.68 1.50
N ASN A 26 -1.07 10.65 1.18
CA ASN A 26 -1.93 11.82 1.15
C ASN A 26 -2.69 12.05 2.46
N VAL A 27 -2.54 11.17 3.46
CA VAL A 27 -3.10 11.42 4.80
C VAL A 27 -2.45 12.68 5.36
N PRO A 28 -3.23 13.63 5.92
CA PRO A 28 -2.68 14.79 6.61
C PRO A 28 -1.70 14.36 7.70
N ARG A 29 -0.52 15.00 7.74
CA ARG A 29 0.57 14.59 8.64
C ARG A 29 0.17 14.58 10.11
N GLU A 30 -0.68 15.52 10.51
CA GLU A 30 -1.25 15.63 11.85
C GLU A 30 -2.03 14.36 12.22
N ILE A 31 -3.02 13.96 11.40
CA ILE A 31 -3.80 12.73 11.57
C ILE A 31 -2.91 11.48 11.54
N ALA A 32 -1.95 11.43 10.60
CA ALA A 32 -1.07 10.27 10.46
C ALA A 32 -0.24 10.03 11.74
N LEU A 33 0.27 11.10 12.35
CA LEU A 33 1.10 11.02 13.54
C LEU A 33 0.28 10.88 14.84
N GLU A 34 -0.77 11.67 15.00
CA GLU A 34 -1.52 11.76 16.26
C GLU A 34 -2.57 10.65 16.39
N ASP A 35 -3.33 10.35 15.33
CA ASP A 35 -4.43 9.39 15.40
C ASP A 35 -4.00 7.98 14.99
N LEU A 36 -3.19 7.88 13.93
CA LEU A 36 -2.86 6.60 13.30
C LEU A 36 -1.48 6.07 13.68
N GLY A 37 -0.66 6.89 14.33
CA GLY A 37 0.65 6.50 14.86
C GLY A 37 1.67 6.06 13.81
N PHE A 38 1.59 6.59 12.58
CA PHE A 38 2.57 6.28 11.54
C PHE A 38 3.07 7.52 10.78
N TYR A 39 4.29 7.42 10.25
CA TYR A 39 4.86 8.46 9.43
C TYR A 39 4.46 8.29 7.96
N THR A 40 3.92 9.33 7.33
CA THR A 40 3.51 9.31 5.91
C THR A 40 4.66 9.01 4.95
N GLY A 41 5.91 9.28 5.34
CA GLY A 41 7.10 8.88 4.56
C GLY A 41 7.31 7.37 4.52
N ASP A 42 6.80 6.61 5.50
CA ASP A 42 6.84 5.14 5.52
C ASP A 42 5.62 4.51 4.81
N ALA A 43 4.80 5.31 4.12
CA ALA A 43 3.65 4.82 3.34
C ALA A 43 4.02 3.69 2.37
N ASP A 44 5.24 3.67 1.84
CA ASP A 44 5.70 2.59 0.97
C ASP A 44 5.85 1.25 1.70
N LYS A 45 6.37 1.27 2.94
CA LYS A 45 6.69 0.08 3.71
C LYS A 45 5.40 -0.51 4.25
N ILE A 46 4.53 0.37 4.74
CA ILE A 46 3.19 0.02 5.23
C ILE A 46 2.36 -0.58 4.10
N ALA A 47 2.30 0.08 2.93
CA ALA A 47 1.57 -0.45 1.79
C ALA A 47 2.15 -1.78 1.28
N ARG A 48 3.47 -1.94 1.29
CA ARG A 48 4.12 -3.19 0.86
C ARG A 48 3.76 -4.34 1.81
N LYS A 49 3.89 -4.12 3.12
CA LYS A 49 3.53 -5.11 4.15
C LYS A 49 2.05 -5.49 4.07
N ALA A 50 1.15 -4.52 3.89
CA ALA A 50 -0.28 -4.77 3.79
C ALA A 50 -0.69 -5.61 2.55
N VAL A 51 -0.02 -5.41 1.40
CA VAL A 51 -0.41 -6.06 0.13
C VAL A 51 0.34 -7.36 -0.14
N TYR A 52 1.62 -7.41 0.24
CA TYR A 52 2.50 -8.53 -0.08
C TYR A 52 2.78 -9.45 1.11
N GLY A 53 2.56 -8.98 2.35
CA GLY A 53 2.98 -9.67 3.57
C GLY A 53 4.39 -9.29 3.96
#